data_AF-A0A929I2G8-F1
#
_entry.id   AF-A0A929I2G8-F1
#
_cell.length_a   1.000
_cell.length_b   1.000
_cell.length_c   1.000
_cell.angle_alpha   90.00
_cell.angle_beta   90.00
_cell.angle_gamma   90.00
#
_symmetry.space_group_name_H-M   'P 1'
#
loop_
_entity.id
_entity.type
_entity.pdbx_description
1 polymer ?
#
loop_
_entity_poly.entity_id
_entity_poly.type
_entity_poly.pdbx_seq_one_letter_code
_entity_poly.pdbx_strand_id
1 'polypeptide(L)'
;MKEQESLQASFEVFRHNLQNFIDISLLEDETSWMDWIDNVSRKIDVKCWEKKECKNEKCPAYKNSCGRCWIIAGTMLPGEAQCSFAKKYQSCRNCDVYQEAVYKNPIIEVEEYLIVLIHSLRSKQQELNLDANTDFLTKLHNRRFMDSYLHHEILKMKRDDTSRILMMVDVNGFKVINDVFGHQVGDQILVECADIIKTATRESELLSRYGGDEFVILLHENTAHDIAANAFIGRIEKLIAARNAKAGDEGPMISLSYGYTTLYSNNDIAEALAEADKNMYLDKAARKKNL
;
A
#
# COMPACT_ATOMS: atom_id res chain seq x y z
N MET A 1 4.73 -47.43 -22.01
CA MET A 1 6.05 -47.34 -21.36
C MET A 1 6.61 -45.93 -21.41
N LYS A 2 7.14 -45.41 -22.52
CA LYS A 2 7.73 -44.04 -22.58
C LYS A 2 6.81 -42.90 -22.11
N GLU A 3 5.52 -42.97 -22.45
CA GLU A 3 4.53 -41.96 -22.07
C GLU A 3 4.14 -42.04 -20.57
N GLN A 4 4.11 -43.25 -20.01
CA GLN A 4 3.89 -43.48 -18.57
C GLN A 4 5.11 -43.06 -17.74
N GLU A 5 6.33 -43.34 -18.21
CA GLU A 5 7.57 -42.89 -17.57
C GLU A 5 7.68 -41.35 -17.59
N SER A 6 7.26 -40.70 -18.68
CA SER A 6 7.21 -39.23 -18.78
C SER A 6 6.17 -38.60 -17.85
N LEU A 7 5.00 -39.23 -17.72
CA LEU A 7 3.95 -38.78 -16.81
C LEU A 7 4.38 -38.93 -15.34
N GLN A 8 5.04 -40.05 -15.00
CA GLN A 8 5.53 -40.32 -13.65
C GLN A 8 6.64 -39.34 -13.24
N ALA A 9 7.60 -39.06 -14.13
CA ALA A 9 8.62 -38.03 -13.89
C ALA A 9 8.00 -36.64 -13.69
N SER A 10 6.99 -36.27 -14.50
CA SER A 10 6.27 -35.00 -14.35
C SER A 10 5.53 -34.91 -13.01
N PHE A 11 4.97 -36.02 -12.54
CA PHE A 11 4.25 -36.08 -11.27
C PHE A 11 5.18 -35.94 -10.06
N GLU A 12 6.37 -36.53 -10.11
CA GLU A 12 7.37 -36.40 -9.05
C GLU A 12 7.86 -34.95 -8.92
N VAL A 13 8.10 -34.27 -10.05
CA VAL A 13 8.44 -32.83 -10.06
C VAL A 13 7.30 -32.01 -9.47
N PHE A 14 6.06 -32.24 -9.90
CA PHE A 14 4.89 -31.53 -9.37
C PHE A 14 4.73 -31.74 -7.85
N ARG A 15 4.91 -32.97 -7.36
CA ARG A 15 4.83 -33.28 -5.92
C ARG A 15 5.90 -32.51 -5.14
N HIS A 16 7.14 -32.50 -5.62
CA HIS A 16 8.23 -31.77 -4.99
C HIS A 16 7.96 -30.26 -4.93
N ASN A 17 7.51 -29.69 -6.06
CA ASN A 17 7.12 -28.29 -6.19
C ASN A 17 6.02 -27.88 -5.18
N LEU A 18 5.00 -28.74 -5.03
CA LEU A 18 3.90 -28.50 -4.10
C LEU A 18 4.35 -28.59 -2.63
N GLN A 19 5.25 -29.52 -2.31
CA GLN A 19 5.80 -29.64 -0.96
C GLN A 19 6.60 -28.38 -0.58
N ASN A 20 7.48 -27.93 -1.47
CA ASN A 20 8.23 -26.69 -1.27
C ASN A 20 7.31 -25.47 -1.13
N PHE A 21 6.21 -25.40 -1.87
CA PHE A 21 5.21 -24.32 -1.72
C PHE A 21 4.64 -24.29 -0.30
N ILE A 22 4.24 -25.45 0.22
CA ILE A 22 3.66 -25.56 1.56
C ILE A 22 4.69 -25.11 2.60
N ASP A 23 5.92 -25.62 2.50
CA ASP A 23 6.98 -25.29 3.46
C ASP A 23 7.33 -23.79 3.45
N ILE A 24 7.41 -23.18 2.26
CA ILE A 24 7.66 -21.73 2.11
C ILE A 24 6.48 -20.89 2.62
N SER A 25 5.24 -21.33 2.37
CA SER A 25 4.03 -20.60 2.76
C SER A 25 3.82 -20.55 4.27
N LEU A 26 4.46 -21.45 5.02
CA LEU A 26 4.45 -21.46 6.49
C LEU A 26 5.42 -20.43 7.10
N LEU A 27 6.27 -19.77 6.31
CA LEU A 27 7.30 -18.84 6.81
C LEU A 27 6.83 -17.38 6.96
N GLU A 28 5.56 -17.05 6.69
CA GLU A 28 4.92 -15.73 6.88
C GLU A 28 5.63 -14.49 6.26
N ASP A 29 6.63 -14.66 5.40
CA ASP A 29 7.36 -13.56 4.74
C ASP A 29 6.72 -13.15 3.38
N GLU A 30 6.56 -11.85 3.11
CA GLU A 30 6.04 -11.32 1.84
C GLU A 30 6.97 -11.57 0.64
N THR A 31 8.29 -11.70 0.85
CA THR A 31 9.28 -11.97 -0.21
C THR A 31 9.20 -13.40 -0.76
N SER A 32 8.57 -14.31 0.00
CA SER A 32 8.39 -15.72 -0.32
C SER A 32 7.70 -15.99 -1.66
N TRP A 33 6.87 -15.07 -2.17
CA TRP A 33 6.05 -15.30 -3.36
C TRP A 33 6.80 -15.14 -4.68
N MET A 34 7.59 -14.07 -4.82
CA MET A 34 8.42 -13.86 -6.02
C MET A 34 9.49 -14.95 -6.07
N ASP A 35 10.10 -15.26 -4.92
CA ASP A 35 11.01 -16.37 -4.76
C ASP A 35 10.33 -17.70 -5.06
N TRP A 36 9.06 -17.91 -4.67
CA TRP A 36 8.33 -19.11 -5.03
C TRP A 36 8.02 -19.20 -6.53
N ILE A 37 7.57 -18.11 -7.18
CA ILE A 37 7.39 -18.09 -8.64
C ILE A 37 8.72 -18.42 -9.32
N ASP A 38 9.82 -17.82 -8.89
CA ASP A 38 11.12 -18.03 -9.53
C ASP A 38 11.72 -19.41 -9.23
N ASN A 39 11.45 -20.00 -8.06
CA ASN A 39 12.00 -21.30 -7.64
C ASN A 39 11.12 -22.51 -7.99
N VAL A 40 9.80 -22.36 -8.06
CA VAL A 40 8.86 -23.47 -8.27
C VAL A 40 8.31 -23.49 -9.69
N SER A 41 8.30 -22.35 -10.37
CA SER A 41 7.78 -22.32 -11.72
C SER A 41 8.82 -22.88 -12.69
N ARG A 42 8.57 -24.10 -13.18
CA ARG A 42 9.19 -24.58 -14.41
C ARG A 42 9.21 -23.43 -15.41
N LYS A 43 10.39 -23.14 -15.98
CA LYS A 43 10.51 -22.10 -17.02
C LYS A 43 9.58 -22.47 -18.16
N ILE A 44 8.68 -21.55 -18.50
CA ILE A 44 7.85 -21.71 -19.69
C ILE A 44 8.77 -21.60 -20.91
N ASP A 45 8.83 -22.65 -21.70
CA ASP A 45 9.69 -22.73 -22.90
C ASP A 45 9.15 -21.88 -24.07
N VAL A 46 7.88 -21.46 -24.00
CA VAL A 46 7.22 -20.66 -25.04
C VAL A 46 6.96 -19.25 -24.53
N LYS A 47 7.79 -18.29 -24.95
CA LYS A 47 7.65 -16.90 -24.52
C LYS A 47 6.75 -16.10 -25.48
N CYS A 48 5.87 -15.27 -24.91
CA CYS A 48 4.94 -14.45 -25.68
C CYS A 48 5.67 -13.51 -26.66
N TRP A 49 6.75 -12.85 -26.21
CA TRP A 49 7.46 -11.88 -27.04
C TRP A 49 8.27 -12.52 -28.17
N GLU A 50 8.76 -13.74 -27.99
CA GLU A 50 9.43 -14.50 -29.05
C GLU A 50 8.41 -14.98 -30.07
N LYS A 51 7.31 -15.59 -29.60
CA LYS A 51 6.28 -16.17 -30.48
C LYS A 51 5.49 -15.11 -31.26
N LYS A 52 5.31 -13.92 -30.70
CA LYS A 52 4.57 -12.81 -31.32
C LYS A 52 5.47 -11.73 -31.92
N GLU A 53 6.79 -11.94 -31.92
CA GLU A 53 7.78 -10.94 -32.37
C GLU A 53 7.57 -9.55 -31.72
N CYS A 54 7.12 -9.53 -30.46
CA CYS A 54 6.71 -8.31 -29.77
C CYS A 54 7.92 -7.58 -29.19
N LYS A 55 8.00 -6.26 -29.41
CA LYS A 55 9.09 -5.38 -28.92
C LYS A 55 8.63 -4.36 -27.87
N ASN A 56 7.50 -4.62 -27.21
CA ASN A 56 6.94 -3.67 -26.26
C ASN A 56 7.67 -3.73 -24.91
N GLU A 57 8.69 -2.87 -24.76
CA GLU A 57 9.49 -2.75 -23.53
C GLU A 57 8.68 -2.25 -22.31
N LYS A 58 7.54 -1.59 -22.56
CA LYS A 58 6.64 -1.14 -21.48
C LYS A 58 5.73 -2.27 -20.96
N CYS A 59 5.71 -3.43 -21.61
CA CYS A 59 4.90 -4.56 -21.17
C CYS A 59 5.60 -5.26 -19.98
N PRO A 60 4.95 -5.41 -18.82
CA PRO A 60 5.55 -6.07 -17.66
C PRO A 60 5.94 -7.54 -17.88
N ALA A 61 5.37 -8.19 -18.90
CA ALA A 61 5.72 -9.55 -19.29
C ALA A 61 6.89 -9.63 -20.29
N TYR A 62 7.34 -8.52 -20.89
CA TYR A 62 8.42 -8.55 -21.87
C TYR A 62 9.75 -8.93 -21.20
N LYS A 63 10.40 -9.99 -21.70
CA LYS A 63 11.67 -10.54 -21.17
C LYS A 63 11.66 -10.90 -19.67
N ASN A 64 10.49 -11.12 -19.08
CA ASN A 64 10.36 -11.54 -17.69
C ASN A 64 10.85 -13.00 -17.48
N SER A 65 11.49 -13.29 -16.34
CA SER A 65 12.03 -14.60 -15.96
C SER A 65 11.00 -15.74 -16.03
N CYS A 66 9.79 -15.53 -15.51
CA CYS A 66 8.78 -16.57 -15.37
C CYS A 66 8.11 -16.96 -16.70
N GLY A 67 8.10 -16.05 -17.70
CA GLY A 67 7.47 -16.26 -19.03
C GLY A 67 5.94 -16.38 -19.02
N ARG A 68 5.28 -16.33 -17.86
CA ARG A 68 3.83 -16.49 -17.69
C ARG A 68 3.12 -15.14 -17.82
N CYS A 69 2.94 -14.66 -19.05
CA CYS A 69 2.25 -13.38 -19.27
C CYS A 69 0.81 -13.37 -18.71
N TRP A 70 0.16 -14.53 -18.57
CA TRP A 70 -1.22 -14.65 -18.07
C TRP A 70 -1.39 -14.30 -16.59
N ILE A 71 -0.36 -14.47 -15.75
CA ILE A 71 -0.42 -14.09 -14.32
C ILE A 71 0.01 -12.65 -14.04
N ILE A 72 0.63 -11.96 -14.99
CA ILE A 72 1.17 -10.61 -14.78
C ILE A 72 0.08 -9.55 -15.03
N ALA A 73 -0.32 -8.80 -14.01
CA ALA A 73 -1.28 -7.69 -14.17
C ALA A 73 -0.73 -6.62 -15.14
N GLY A 74 -1.59 -6.04 -15.99
CA GLY A 74 -1.19 -4.95 -16.91
C GLY A 74 -0.54 -5.35 -18.24
N THR A 75 -0.53 -6.63 -18.61
CA THR A 75 -0.07 -7.06 -19.95
C THR A 75 -1.10 -6.69 -21.03
N MET A 76 -0.65 -5.98 -22.07
CA MET A 76 -1.46 -5.58 -23.22
C MET A 76 -1.78 -6.80 -24.11
N LEU A 77 -3.04 -7.18 -24.19
CA LEU A 77 -3.60 -7.94 -25.33
C LEU A 77 -4.22 -6.92 -26.29
N PRO A 78 -4.21 -7.20 -27.59
CA PRO A 78 -3.76 -6.28 -28.65
C PRO A 78 -4.25 -4.82 -28.49
N GLY A 79 -3.58 -4.03 -27.65
CA GLY A 79 -3.77 -2.58 -27.58
C GLY A 79 -4.80 -2.02 -26.58
N GLU A 80 -5.50 -2.83 -25.79
CA GLU A 80 -6.42 -2.30 -24.76
C GLU A 80 -6.00 -2.67 -23.33
N ALA A 81 -6.09 -1.69 -22.42
CA ALA A 81 -5.72 -1.81 -21.03
C ALA A 81 -6.80 -2.49 -20.18
N GLN A 82 -6.33 -3.39 -19.31
CA GLN A 82 -6.95 -3.89 -18.07
C GLN A 82 -8.45 -4.25 -18.08
N CYS A 83 -8.73 -5.53 -18.29
CA CYS A 83 -9.90 -6.17 -17.69
C CYS A 83 -9.49 -6.84 -16.37
N SER A 84 -10.45 -7.08 -15.46
CA SER A 84 -10.23 -7.85 -14.22
C SER A 84 -9.44 -9.14 -14.51
N PHE A 85 -8.58 -9.58 -13.59
CA PHE A 85 -7.77 -10.79 -13.76
C PHE A 85 -8.56 -11.98 -14.32
N ALA A 86 -9.79 -12.22 -13.84
CA ALA A 86 -10.67 -13.27 -14.33
C ALA A 86 -10.97 -13.17 -15.84
N LYS A 87 -11.38 -11.99 -16.32
CA LYS A 87 -11.63 -11.72 -17.75
C LYS A 87 -10.36 -11.88 -18.59
N LYS A 88 -9.22 -11.42 -18.08
CA LYS A 88 -7.93 -11.56 -18.75
C LYS A 88 -7.55 -13.04 -18.87
N TYR A 89 -7.62 -13.78 -17.77
CA TYR A 89 -7.23 -15.19 -17.72
C TYR A 89 -8.10 -16.02 -18.67
N GLN A 90 -9.41 -15.75 -18.75
CA GLN A 90 -10.30 -16.38 -19.72
C GLN A 90 -9.82 -16.18 -21.17
N SER A 91 -9.42 -14.96 -21.54
CA SER A 91 -8.84 -14.68 -22.86
C SER A 91 -7.48 -15.35 -23.06
N CYS A 92 -6.63 -15.34 -22.03
CA CYS A 92 -5.31 -15.98 -22.07
C CYS A 92 -5.41 -17.48 -22.28
N ARG A 93 -6.43 -18.17 -21.74
CA ARG A 93 -6.62 -19.61 -21.98
C ARG A 93 -6.77 -19.96 -23.44
N ASN A 94 -7.27 -19.04 -24.28
CA ASN A 94 -7.41 -19.24 -25.72
C ASN A 94 -6.18 -18.79 -26.53
N CYS A 95 -5.17 -18.20 -25.87
CA CYS A 95 -3.95 -17.74 -26.52
C CYS A 95 -3.07 -18.92 -26.93
N ASP A 96 -2.51 -18.87 -28.14
CA ASP A 96 -1.57 -19.85 -28.68
C ASP A 96 -0.29 -20.00 -27.85
N VAL A 97 0.12 -18.97 -27.11
CA VAL A 97 1.23 -19.06 -26.14
C VAL A 97 0.84 -19.91 -24.94
N TYR A 98 -0.35 -19.67 -24.37
CA TYR A 98 -0.87 -20.44 -23.24
C TYR A 98 -1.17 -21.88 -23.65
N GLN A 99 -1.78 -22.06 -24.82
CA GLN A 99 -2.16 -23.36 -25.34
C GLN A 99 -0.94 -24.29 -25.47
N GLU A 100 0.13 -23.76 -26.03
CA GLU A 100 1.38 -24.49 -26.23
C GLU A 100 2.17 -24.69 -24.92
N ALA A 101 2.09 -23.74 -23.99
CA ALA A 101 2.78 -23.83 -22.71
C ALA A 101 2.11 -24.84 -21.75
N VAL A 102 0.77 -24.94 -21.77
CA VAL A 102 0.00 -25.59 -20.70
C VAL A 102 -0.63 -26.93 -21.11
N TYR A 103 -1.29 -27.02 -22.27
CA TYR A 103 -2.11 -28.20 -22.62
C TYR A 103 -1.32 -29.40 -23.18
N LYS A 104 0.00 -29.37 -23.10
CA LYS A 104 0.84 -30.51 -23.54
C LYS A 104 0.79 -31.69 -22.57
N ASN A 105 0.46 -31.47 -21.30
CA ASN A 105 0.48 -32.50 -20.26
C ASN A 105 -0.57 -32.17 -19.17
N PRO A 106 -1.48 -33.10 -18.84
CA PRO A 106 -2.50 -32.88 -17.81
C PRO A 106 -1.93 -32.48 -16.43
N ILE A 107 -0.73 -32.92 -16.09
CA ILE A 107 -0.05 -32.53 -14.84
C ILE A 107 0.37 -31.07 -14.89
N ILE A 108 0.88 -30.59 -16.03
CA ILE A 108 1.24 -29.17 -16.23
C ILE A 108 -0.03 -28.32 -16.18
N GLU A 109 -1.13 -28.81 -16.75
CA GLU A 109 -2.43 -28.11 -16.69
C GLU A 109 -2.91 -27.94 -15.23
N VAL A 110 -2.84 -28.99 -14.42
CA VAL A 110 -3.19 -28.93 -12.98
C VAL A 110 -2.23 -28.01 -12.21
N GLU A 111 -0.93 -28.07 -12.49
CA GLU A 111 0.07 -27.20 -11.88
C GLU A 111 -0.23 -25.72 -12.19
N GLU A 112 -0.57 -25.39 -13.43
CA GLU A 112 -0.93 -24.03 -13.82
C GLU A 112 -2.25 -23.56 -13.20
N TYR A 113 -3.26 -24.43 -13.05
CA TYR A 113 -4.47 -24.08 -12.31
C TYR A 113 -4.18 -23.77 -10.84
N LEU A 114 -3.27 -24.52 -10.21
CA LEU A 114 -2.86 -24.27 -8.83
C LEU A 114 -2.11 -22.94 -8.69
N ILE A 115 -1.16 -22.64 -9.59
CA ILE A 115 -0.45 -21.35 -9.63
C ILE A 115 -1.43 -20.18 -9.77
N VAL A 116 -2.39 -20.29 -10.69
CA VAL A 116 -3.41 -19.25 -10.94
C VAL A 116 -4.33 -19.06 -9.73
N LEU A 117 -4.76 -20.14 -9.07
CA LEU A 117 -5.58 -20.09 -7.87
C LEU A 117 -4.85 -19.37 -6.73
N ILE A 118 -3.60 -19.77 -6.45
CA ILE A 118 -2.79 -19.16 -5.38
C ILE A 118 -2.57 -17.67 -5.67
N HIS A 119 -2.21 -17.31 -6.90
CA HIS A 119 -2.06 -15.90 -7.30
C HIS A 119 -3.36 -15.13 -7.03
N SER A 120 -4.52 -15.68 -7.44
CA SER A 120 -5.82 -15.03 -7.23
C SER A 120 -6.15 -14.84 -5.74
N LEU A 121 -5.87 -15.84 -4.90
CA LEU A 121 -6.11 -15.77 -3.47
C LEU A 121 -5.21 -14.72 -2.81
N ARG A 122 -3.92 -14.68 -3.16
CA ARG A 122 -2.98 -13.69 -2.62
C ARG A 122 -3.28 -12.27 -3.08
N SER A 123 -3.60 -12.06 -4.37
CA SER A 123 -4.04 -10.75 -4.84
C SER A 123 -5.27 -10.28 -4.08
N LYS A 124 -6.23 -11.18 -3.80
CA LYS A 124 -7.41 -10.83 -3.01
C LYS A 124 -7.07 -10.54 -1.56
N GLN A 125 -6.16 -11.30 -0.96
CA GLN A 125 -5.66 -11.04 0.39
C GLN A 125 -4.95 -9.69 0.48
N GLN A 126 -4.11 -9.33 -0.50
CA GLN A 126 -3.45 -8.04 -0.56
C GLN A 126 -4.45 -6.89 -0.71
N GLU A 127 -5.45 -7.04 -1.58
CA GLU A 127 -6.53 -6.06 -1.73
C GLU A 127 -7.29 -5.89 -0.41
N LEU A 128 -7.66 -6.99 0.26
CA LEU A 128 -8.32 -6.95 1.57
C LEU A 128 -7.44 -6.32 2.65
N ASN A 129 -6.12 -6.55 2.62
CA ASN A 129 -5.18 -5.95 3.55
C ASN A 129 -5.04 -4.44 3.30
N LEU A 130 -4.94 -4.02 2.05
CA LEU A 130 -4.92 -2.60 1.67
C LEU A 130 -6.21 -1.92 2.11
N ASP A 131 -7.37 -2.50 1.80
CA ASP A 131 -8.68 -1.98 2.21
C ASP A 131 -8.82 -1.92 3.74
N ALA A 132 -8.28 -2.93 4.45
CA ALA A 132 -8.33 -2.98 5.91
C ALA A 132 -7.40 -1.96 6.59
N ASN A 133 -6.35 -1.49 5.91
CA ASN A 133 -5.28 -0.67 6.49
C ASN A 133 -5.16 0.74 5.90
N THR A 134 -5.96 1.08 4.90
CA THR A 134 -5.97 2.40 4.26
C THR A 134 -7.32 3.09 4.41
N ASP A 135 -7.29 4.41 4.47
CA ASP A 135 -8.49 5.24 4.41
C ASP A 135 -8.94 5.39 2.95
N PHE A 136 -10.21 5.06 2.67
CA PHE A 136 -10.71 4.99 1.31
C PHE A 136 -10.71 6.35 0.59
N LEU A 137 -10.87 7.45 1.34
CA LEU A 137 -10.95 8.80 0.79
C LEU A 137 -9.56 9.38 0.51
N THR A 138 -8.71 9.44 1.54
CA THR A 138 -7.41 10.11 1.49
C THR A 138 -6.28 9.20 0.99
N LYS A 139 -6.52 7.88 0.91
CA LYS A 139 -5.51 6.86 0.59
C LYS A 139 -4.31 6.81 1.54
N LEU A 140 -4.40 7.50 2.68
CA LEU A 140 -3.46 7.37 3.78
C LEU A 140 -3.68 6.06 4.51
N HIS A 141 -2.76 5.71 5.41
CA HIS A 141 -3.05 4.67 6.39
C HIS A 141 -4.27 5.06 7.23
N ASN A 142 -5.02 4.07 7.71
CA ASN A 142 -6.13 4.32 8.62
C ASN A 142 -5.69 4.17 10.09
N ARG A 143 -6.62 4.46 11.00
CA ARG A 143 -6.40 4.31 12.45
C ARG A 143 -5.91 2.92 12.84
N ARG A 144 -6.52 1.86 12.30
CA ARG A 144 -6.15 0.48 12.63
C ARG A 144 -4.68 0.19 12.31
N PHE A 145 -4.21 0.65 11.15
CA PHE A 145 -2.81 0.49 10.77
C PHE A 145 -1.89 1.30 11.69
N MET A 146 -2.22 2.55 12.00
CA MET A 146 -1.44 3.39 12.92
C MET A 146 -1.30 2.74 14.30
N ASP A 147 -2.39 2.26 14.88
CA ASP A 147 -2.39 1.60 16.19
C ASP A 147 -1.48 0.35 16.18
N SER A 148 -1.61 -0.50 15.15
CA SER A 148 -0.73 -1.67 14.98
C SER A 148 0.74 -1.29 14.81
N TYR A 149 1.02 -0.26 14.02
CA TYR A 149 2.38 0.19 13.75
C TYR A 149 3.05 0.73 15.01
N LEU A 150 2.35 1.54 15.82
CA LEU A 150 2.89 2.09 17.06
C LEU A 150 3.32 1.00 18.05
N HIS A 151 2.56 -0.10 18.14
CA HIS A 151 2.95 -1.26 18.96
C HIS A 151 4.26 -1.89 18.49
N HIS A 152 4.46 -2.05 17.18
CA HIS A 152 5.72 -2.57 16.63
C HIS A 152 6.87 -1.57 16.79
N GLU A 153 6.60 -0.28 16.60
CA GLU A 153 7.61 0.77 16.66
C GLU A 153 8.15 0.96 18.08
N ILE A 154 7.32 0.82 19.13
CA ILE A 154 7.80 0.82 20.52
C ILE A 154 8.86 -0.27 20.77
N LEU A 155 8.65 -1.48 20.24
CA LEU A 155 9.62 -2.58 20.41
C LEU A 155 10.94 -2.27 19.71
N LYS A 156 10.87 -1.65 18.52
CA LYS A 156 12.04 -1.17 17.78
C LYS A 156 12.76 -0.06 18.52
N MET A 157 12.03 0.95 19.00
CA MET A 157 12.56 2.05 19.79
C MET A 157 13.28 1.58 21.06
N LYS A 158 12.73 0.56 21.72
CA LYS A 158 13.34 -0.05 22.91
C LYS A 158 14.67 -0.72 22.60
N ARG A 159 14.77 -1.41 21.46
CA ARG A 159 16.00 -2.09 21.04
C ARG A 159 17.08 -1.11 20.61
N ASP A 160 16.68 -0.07 19.88
CA ASP A 160 17.60 0.86 19.24
C ASP A 160 17.90 2.10 20.12
N ASP A 161 17.32 2.17 21.33
CA ASP A 161 17.36 3.30 22.27
C ASP A 161 17.02 4.64 21.61
N THR A 162 15.87 4.66 20.92
CA THR A 162 15.40 5.84 20.17
C THR A 162 14.05 6.36 20.66
N SER A 163 13.72 7.58 20.24
CA SER A 163 12.44 8.24 20.51
C SER A 163 11.79 8.70 19.21
N ARG A 164 10.51 9.05 19.26
CA ARG A 164 9.74 9.56 18.10
C ARG A 164 8.94 10.78 18.53
N ILE A 165 8.45 11.54 17.55
CA ILE A 165 7.45 12.59 17.81
C ILE A 165 6.11 12.06 17.33
N LEU A 166 5.14 12.03 18.24
CA LEU A 166 3.76 11.69 17.93
C LEU A 166 2.96 12.98 17.83
N MET A 167 2.36 13.25 16.66
CA MET A 167 1.66 14.49 16.38
C MET A 167 0.21 14.20 15.97
N MET A 168 -0.73 14.88 16.61
CA MET A 168 -2.13 14.96 16.26
C MET A 168 -2.39 16.25 15.47
N VAL A 169 -3.17 16.14 14.41
CA VAL A 169 -3.53 17.25 13.53
C VAL A 169 -5.04 17.22 13.27
N ASP A 170 -5.71 18.37 13.37
CA ASP A 170 -7.15 18.52 13.14
C ASP A 170 -7.44 19.62 12.12
N VAL A 171 -8.43 19.40 11.24
CA VAL A 171 -8.89 20.40 10.28
C VAL A 171 -9.86 21.40 10.96
N ASN A 172 -9.38 22.63 11.14
CA ASN A 172 -10.15 23.68 11.79
C ASN A 172 -11.41 24.03 10.99
N GLY A 173 -12.56 24.02 11.67
CA GLY A 173 -13.83 24.44 11.07
C GLY A 173 -14.39 23.46 10.04
N PHE A 174 -13.93 22.20 10.01
CA PHE A 174 -14.36 21.23 9.00
C PHE A 174 -15.89 21.03 8.93
N LYS A 175 -16.57 21.00 10.08
CA LYS A 175 -18.03 20.96 10.12
C LYS A 175 -18.68 22.16 9.42
N VAL A 176 -18.14 23.36 9.60
CA VAL A 176 -18.65 24.58 8.93
C VAL A 176 -18.42 24.49 7.43
N ILE A 177 -17.28 23.96 6.99
CA ILE A 177 -17.02 23.71 5.57
C ILE A 177 -18.08 22.78 4.98
N ASN A 178 -18.38 21.66 5.65
CA ASN A 178 -19.43 20.74 5.23
C ASN A 178 -20.80 21.40 5.17
N ASP A 179 -21.15 22.19 6.20
CA ASP A 179 -22.46 22.82 6.32
C ASP A 179 -22.66 23.93 5.25
N VAL A 180 -21.60 24.64 4.86
CA VAL A 180 -21.67 25.76 3.90
C VAL A 180 -21.47 25.31 2.45
N PHE A 181 -20.50 24.43 2.19
CA PHE A 181 -20.09 24.04 0.84
C PHE A 181 -20.52 22.63 0.45
N GLY A 182 -21.08 21.87 1.40
CA GLY A 182 -21.51 20.50 1.19
C GLY A 182 -20.40 19.46 1.36
N HIS A 183 -20.79 18.22 1.62
CA HIS A 183 -19.87 17.12 1.90
C HIS A 183 -18.88 16.81 0.77
N GLN A 184 -19.25 17.01 -0.49
CA GLN A 184 -18.32 16.78 -1.61
C GLN A 184 -17.12 17.73 -1.56
N VAL A 185 -17.34 18.98 -1.14
CA VAL A 185 -16.25 19.96 -0.97
C VAL A 185 -15.46 19.64 0.30
N GLY A 186 -16.13 19.21 1.38
CA GLY A 186 -15.43 18.72 2.57
C GLY A 186 -14.51 17.53 2.28
N ASP A 187 -14.97 16.56 1.50
CA ASP A 187 -14.17 15.41 1.08
C ASP A 187 -12.94 15.85 0.28
N GLN A 188 -13.09 16.82 -0.63
CA GLN A 188 -11.97 17.41 -1.36
C GLN A 188 -10.97 18.09 -0.42
N ILE A 189 -11.47 18.83 0.58
CA ILE A 189 -10.62 19.47 1.59
C ILE A 189 -9.81 18.45 2.38
N LEU A 190 -10.40 17.32 2.76
CA LEU A 190 -9.67 16.25 3.45
C LEU A 190 -8.58 15.64 2.58
N VAL A 191 -8.85 15.42 1.29
CA VAL A 191 -7.85 14.93 0.33
C VAL A 191 -6.72 15.94 0.18
N GLU A 192 -7.03 17.24 0.04
CA GLU A 192 -6.02 18.28 -0.07
C GLU A 192 -5.17 18.42 1.20
N CYS A 193 -5.78 18.35 2.39
CA CYS A 193 -5.07 18.32 3.66
C CYS A 193 -4.12 17.10 3.72
N ALA A 194 -4.61 15.92 3.34
CA ALA A 194 -3.80 14.70 3.29
C ALA A 194 -2.59 14.85 2.36
N ASP A 195 -2.78 15.40 1.16
CA ASP A 195 -1.70 15.61 0.19
C ASP A 195 -0.68 16.65 0.66
N ILE A 196 -1.14 17.73 1.29
CA ILE A 196 -0.28 18.76 1.89
C ILE A 196 0.59 18.15 3.00
N ILE A 197 -0.01 17.43 3.94
CA ILE A 197 0.71 16.81 5.05
C ILE A 197 1.69 15.77 4.49
N LYS A 198 1.24 14.91 3.58
CA LYS A 198 2.07 13.88 2.92
C LYS A 198 3.28 14.47 2.19
N THR A 199 3.13 15.64 1.57
CA THR A 199 4.25 16.36 0.93
C THR A 199 5.29 16.84 1.93
N ALA A 200 4.90 17.14 3.17
CA ALA A 200 5.81 17.50 4.25
C ALA A 200 6.44 16.25 4.93
N THR A 201 5.74 15.11 4.90
CA THR A 201 6.18 13.84 5.47
C THR A 201 7.27 13.17 4.62
N ARG A 202 8.28 12.58 5.28
CA ARG A 202 9.33 11.76 4.63
C ARG A 202 8.85 10.32 4.48
N GLU A 203 9.45 9.57 3.55
CA GLU A 203 9.08 8.16 3.32
C GLU A 203 9.26 7.26 4.56
N SER A 204 10.23 7.58 5.42
CA SER A 204 10.45 6.86 6.68
C SER A 204 9.43 7.18 7.76
N GLU A 205 8.65 8.25 7.61
CA GLU A 205 7.67 8.72 8.60
C GLU A 205 6.28 8.15 8.29
N LEU A 206 5.46 7.99 9.33
CA LEU A 206 4.11 7.45 9.15
C LEU A 206 3.07 8.56 9.24
N LEU A 207 2.13 8.56 8.30
CA LEU A 207 0.97 9.45 8.26
C LEU A 207 -0.31 8.61 8.11
N SER A 208 -1.29 8.87 8.98
CA SER A 208 -2.59 8.20 8.98
C SER A 208 -3.73 9.19 9.16
N ARG A 209 -4.88 8.90 8.55
CA ARG A 209 -6.15 9.53 8.92
C ARG A 209 -6.74 8.76 10.10
N TYR A 210 -6.77 9.41 11.26
CA TYR A 210 -7.10 8.78 12.54
C TYR A 210 -8.60 8.87 12.87
N GLY A 211 -9.23 9.97 12.43
CA GLY A 211 -10.64 10.27 12.65
C GLY A 211 -11.32 10.87 11.42
N GLY A 212 -12.45 11.54 11.62
CA GLY A 212 -13.18 12.19 10.52
C GLY A 212 -12.34 13.28 9.85
N ASP A 213 -11.84 14.22 10.64
CA ASP A 213 -11.03 15.37 10.26
C ASP A 213 -9.67 15.42 10.97
N GLU A 214 -9.28 14.28 11.55
CA GLU A 214 -8.08 14.13 12.35
C GLU A 214 -7.03 13.26 11.65
N PHE A 215 -5.78 13.67 11.73
CA PHE A 215 -4.61 12.96 11.22
C PHE A 215 -3.60 12.73 12.36
N VAL A 216 -2.94 11.57 12.32
CA VAL A 216 -1.83 11.24 13.22
C VAL A 216 -0.57 11.03 12.41
N ILE A 217 0.53 11.59 12.92
CA ILE A 217 1.84 11.56 12.28
C ILE A 217 2.86 11.05 13.29
N LEU A 218 3.69 10.11 12.87
CA LEU A 218 4.84 9.64 13.63
C LEU A 218 6.13 10.06 12.92
N LEU A 219 6.80 11.07 13.48
CA LEU A 219 8.07 11.56 12.95
C LEU A 219 9.24 10.79 13.56
N HIS A 220 10.18 10.45 12.70
CA HIS A 220 11.40 9.73 13.06
C HIS A 220 12.51 10.73 13.39
N GLU A 221 12.42 11.32 14.58
CA GLU A 221 13.43 12.23 15.11
C GLU A 221 13.84 11.84 16.52
N ASN A 222 15.16 11.75 16.74
CA ASN A 222 15.73 11.25 17.99
C ASN A 222 16.16 12.37 18.93
N THR A 223 16.37 13.59 18.42
CA THR A 223 16.89 14.71 19.20
C THR A 223 16.19 16.02 18.84
N ALA A 224 16.20 16.98 19.77
CA ALA A 224 15.63 18.31 19.56
C ALA A 224 14.16 18.27 19.07
N HIS A 225 13.34 17.43 19.73
CA HIS A 225 11.97 17.12 19.33
C HIS A 225 11.12 18.36 19.06
N ASP A 226 11.17 19.37 19.94
CA ASP A 226 10.44 20.62 19.75
C ASP A 226 10.85 21.37 18.48
N ILE A 227 12.16 21.45 18.20
CA ILE A 227 12.68 22.14 17.01
C ILE A 227 12.21 21.41 15.76
N ALA A 228 12.29 20.08 15.74
CA ALA A 228 11.88 19.27 14.61
C ALA A 228 10.37 19.30 14.38
N ALA A 229 9.56 19.20 15.45
CA ALA A 229 8.11 19.31 15.38
C ALA A 229 7.68 20.67 14.82
N ASN A 230 8.25 21.77 15.34
CA ASN A 230 7.94 23.11 14.87
C ASN A 230 8.41 23.36 13.43
N ALA A 231 9.57 22.81 13.04
CA ALA A 231 10.03 22.86 11.65
C ALA A 231 9.10 22.07 10.71
N PHE A 232 8.59 20.92 11.15
CA PHE A 232 7.60 20.13 10.42
C PHE A 232 6.29 20.91 10.23
N ILE A 233 5.75 21.48 11.32
CA ILE A 233 4.56 22.35 11.28
C ILE A 233 4.78 23.54 10.34
N GLY A 234 5.93 24.21 10.43
CA GLY A 234 6.26 25.34 9.54
C GLY A 234 6.29 24.98 8.05
N ARG A 235 6.69 23.74 7.71
CA ARG A 235 6.61 23.25 6.32
C ARG A 235 5.16 23.08 5.86
N ILE A 236 4.30 22.50 6.71
CA ILE A 236 2.87 22.35 6.42
C ILE A 236 2.23 23.73 6.25
N GLU A 237 2.45 24.65 7.19
CA GLU A 237 1.87 26.00 7.15
C GLU A 237 2.28 26.77 5.88
N LYS A 238 3.53 26.61 5.42
CA LYS A 238 3.97 27.21 4.15
C LYS A 238 3.21 26.65 2.94
N LEU A 239 2.95 25.34 2.93
CA LEU A 239 2.18 24.69 1.86
C LEU A 239 0.71 25.10 1.90
N ILE A 240 0.11 25.16 3.10
CA ILE A 240 -1.26 25.67 3.31
C ILE A 240 -1.37 27.11 2.81
N ALA A 241 -0.45 27.99 3.19
CA ALA A 241 -0.47 29.39 2.76
C ALA A 241 -0.40 29.50 1.22
N ALA A 242 0.47 28.71 0.57
CA ALA A 242 0.58 28.68 -0.89
C ALA A 242 -0.69 28.15 -1.56
N ARG A 243 -1.35 27.15 -0.96
CA ARG A 243 -2.63 26.61 -1.44
C ARG A 243 -3.76 27.63 -1.27
N ASN A 244 -3.89 28.22 -0.10
CA ASN A 244 -4.94 29.19 0.21
C ASN A 244 -4.81 30.45 -0.66
N ALA A 245 -3.59 30.91 -0.94
CA ALA A 245 -3.36 32.02 -1.87
C ALA A 245 -3.84 31.72 -3.31
N LYS A 246 -3.84 30.45 -3.73
CA LYS A 246 -4.39 30.03 -5.03
C LYS A 246 -5.92 29.89 -5.03
N ALA A 247 -6.50 29.53 -3.89
CA ALA A 247 -7.95 29.38 -3.75
C ALA A 247 -8.67 30.74 -3.84
N GLY A 248 -8.03 31.82 -3.38
CA GLY A 248 -8.62 33.17 -3.38
C GLY A 248 -9.81 33.27 -2.42
N ASP A 249 -10.73 34.20 -2.72
CA ASP A 249 -11.86 34.54 -1.82
C ASP A 249 -13.08 33.63 -2.00
N GLU A 250 -13.13 32.80 -3.04
CA GLU A 250 -14.31 31.99 -3.37
C GLU A 250 -14.27 30.56 -2.79
N GLY A 251 -13.10 30.09 -2.34
CA GLY A 251 -12.90 28.73 -1.83
C GLY A 251 -12.76 28.63 -0.31
N PRO A 252 -13.06 27.46 0.30
CA PRO A 252 -12.83 27.24 1.71
C PRO A 252 -11.33 27.27 2.04
N MET A 253 -10.96 28.11 3.01
CA MET A 253 -9.59 28.21 3.51
C MET A 253 -9.25 26.99 4.36
N ILE A 254 -8.09 26.38 4.12
CA ILE A 254 -7.56 25.33 4.99
C ILE A 254 -6.85 25.99 6.17
N SER A 255 -7.16 25.53 7.36
CA SER A 255 -6.43 25.83 8.59
C SER A 255 -6.36 24.54 9.39
N LEU A 256 -5.18 24.24 9.94
CA LEU A 256 -4.97 23.06 10.76
C LEU A 256 -4.54 23.47 12.16
N SER A 257 -4.86 22.61 13.13
CA SER A 257 -4.33 22.70 14.48
C SER A 257 -3.49 21.49 14.80
N TYR A 258 -2.44 21.70 15.60
CA TYR A 258 -1.40 20.70 15.84
C TYR A 258 -1.11 20.56 17.31
N GLY A 259 -0.89 19.33 17.73
CA GLY A 259 -0.38 18.99 19.06
C GLY A 259 0.55 17.82 18.95
N TYR A 260 1.66 17.87 19.67
CA TYR A 260 2.62 16.78 19.64
C TYR A 260 3.12 16.46 21.03
N THR A 261 3.67 15.26 21.17
CA THR A 261 4.42 14.81 22.35
C THR A 261 5.61 13.96 21.90
N THR A 262 6.62 13.85 22.74
CA THR A 262 7.71 12.91 22.52
C THR A 262 7.28 11.53 22.99
N LEU A 263 7.32 10.56 22.08
CA LEU A 263 7.07 9.15 22.37
C LEU A 263 8.40 8.46 22.69
N TYR A 264 8.48 7.90 23.89
CA TYR A 264 9.57 7.06 24.38
C TYR A 264 9.14 5.59 24.42
N SER A 265 10.12 4.68 24.40
CA SER A 265 9.88 3.23 24.37
C SER A 265 9.20 2.65 25.62
N ASN A 266 9.13 3.42 26.71
CA ASN A 266 8.47 3.06 27.95
C ASN A 266 7.12 3.77 28.16
N ASN A 267 6.66 4.58 27.21
CA ASN A 267 5.37 5.24 27.31
C ASN A 267 4.22 4.28 27.01
N ASP A 268 3.07 4.52 27.64
CA ASP A 268 1.81 3.99 27.18
C ASP A 268 1.35 4.77 25.93
N ILE A 269 1.01 4.04 24.85
CA ILE A 269 0.63 4.66 23.57
C ILE A 269 -0.63 5.50 23.72
N ALA A 270 -1.61 5.04 24.52
CA ALA A 270 -2.86 5.74 24.68
C ALA A 270 -2.67 7.04 25.47
N GLU A 271 -1.82 7.04 26.50
CA GLU A 271 -1.44 8.26 27.23
C GLU A 271 -0.70 9.26 26.32
N ALA A 272 0.23 8.79 25.49
CA ALA A 272 0.94 9.64 24.55
C ALA A 272 0.01 10.26 23.49
N LEU A 273 -0.93 9.48 22.94
CA LEU A 273 -1.96 9.99 22.03
C LEU A 273 -2.85 11.03 22.72
N ALA A 274 -3.26 10.78 23.97
CA ALA A 274 -4.09 11.70 24.73
C ALA A 274 -3.38 13.04 25.02
N GLU A 275 -2.07 13.02 25.30
CA GLU A 275 -1.31 14.25 25.50
C GLU A 275 -1.12 15.03 24.19
N ALA A 276 -0.86 14.36 23.07
CA ALA A 276 -0.79 15.00 21.76
C ALA A 276 -2.15 15.63 21.37
N ASP A 277 -3.25 14.93 21.60
CA ASP A 277 -4.62 15.43 21.38
C ASP A 277 -4.93 16.66 22.25
N LYS A 278 -4.60 16.60 23.53
CA LYS A 278 -4.77 17.74 24.44
C LYS A 278 -3.98 18.96 23.97
N ASN A 279 -2.74 18.79 23.52
CA ASN A 279 -1.93 19.88 22.99
C ASN A 279 -2.52 20.45 21.68
N MET A 280 -3.10 19.59 20.84
CA MET A 280 -3.77 19.98 19.60
C MET A 280 -5.02 20.81 19.90
N TYR A 281 -5.78 20.41 20.90
CA TYR A 281 -6.96 21.14 21.36
C TYR A 281 -6.60 22.53 21.92
N LEU A 282 -5.46 22.67 22.60
CA LEU A 282 -4.96 23.97 23.07
C LEU A 282 -4.59 24.89 21.91
N ASP A 283 -3.91 24.38 20.88
CA ASP A 283 -3.61 25.13 19.66
C ASP A 283 -4.90 25.56 18.93
N LYS A 284 -5.88 24.66 18.80
CA LYS A 284 -7.20 24.93 18.21
C LYS A 284 -7.93 26.06 18.94
N ALA A 285 -7.91 26.04 20.28
CA ALA A 285 -8.48 27.11 21.09
C ALA A 285 -7.75 28.45 20.93
N ALA A 286 -6.42 28.44 20.78
CA ALA A 286 -5.62 29.65 20.56
C ALA A 286 -5.89 30.26 19.18
N ARG A 287 -5.95 29.46 18.13
CA ARG A 287 -6.24 29.92 16.75
C ARG A 287 -7.63 30.52 16.62
N LYS A 288 -8.63 29.95 17.30
CA LYS A 288 -10.00 30.50 17.31
C LYS A 288 -10.09 31.90 17.95
N LYS A 289 -9.19 32.25 18.86
CA LYS A 289 -9.13 33.60 19.46
C LYS A 289 -8.44 34.64 18.57
N ASN A 290 -7.67 34.19 17.60
CA ASN A 290 -6.90 35.03 16.68
C ASN A 290 -7.61 35.25 15.32
N LEU A 291 -8.83 34.73 15.18
CA LEU A 291 -9.76 34.94 14.05
C LEU A 291 -10.85 35.93 14.47
#